data_AF-A0A8H6AVA0-F1
#
_entry.id   AF-A0A8H6AVA0-F1
#
_cell.length_a   1.000
_cell.length_b   1.000
_cell.length_c   1.000
_cell.angle_alpha   90.00
_cell.angle_beta   90.00
_cell.angle_gamma   90.00
#
_symmetry.space_group_name_H-M   'P 1'
#
loop_
_entity.id
_entity.type
_entity.pdbx_description
1 polymer ?
#
loop_
_entity_poly.entity_id
_entity_poly.type
_entity_poly.pdbx_seq_one_letter_code
_entity_poly.pdbx_strand_id
1 'polypeptide(L)'
;MSNLSIQPYRLPNSQISIKVLAEGAANVIYQITVDPGSRDIAEVDQGYQELEYLSGKLLRLRKDVPTTAPTSDSHQQWLGYILPLFKPEQLVAQELVYIGHLNVIPGLNTDLRRFDNPGGTSTSNHLAPPPKGKFYRSRAQSGTFLAKDDYGLLVTDMTPRKSLQETVVEFKPKWLSPSHEMPPKAIRCRTCALHARRVAFGEERKNTDLQSYLCPLKLTDDDPQLKFANYEASASHILHKTRESPAVQSLAKWIHENPLLKRLCDLQTEYDRKGSLKSEKASHELCVAMTLRDCSLYIRMDKNVQVIEARLGDLDYKSASKYSSWKKKEQELVDEGWYCGEEKKEFKQPVDECLLSRKN
;
A
#
# COMPACT_ATOMS: atom_id res chain seq x y z
N MET A 1 -26.77 -14.97 -11.15
CA MET A 1 -26.43 -13.75 -11.91
C MET A 1 -25.59 -14.20 -13.10
N SER A 2 -26.02 -13.86 -14.30
CA SER A 2 -25.48 -14.31 -15.58
C SER A 2 -23.98 -13.98 -15.71
N ASN A 3 -23.14 -15.01 -15.77
CA ASN A 3 -21.75 -14.94 -16.20
C ASN A 3 -21.70 -14.60 -17.70
N LEU A 4 -21.92 -13.34 -18.04
CA LEU A 4 -21.35 -12.80 -19.27
C LEU A 4 -19.84 -12.81 -19.05
N SER A 5 -19.14 -13.70 -19.74
CA SER A 5 -17.69 -13.63 -19.91
C SER A 5 -17.40 -12.34 -20.68
N ILE A 6 -17.35 -11.23 -19.94
CA ILE A 6 -16.85 -9.97 -20.47
C ILE A 6 -15.36 -10.23 -20.67
N GLN A 7 -14.95 -10.34 -21.93
CA GLN A 7 -13.53 -10.43 -22.24
C GLN A 7 -12.83 -9.22 -21.62
N PRO A 8 -11.65 -9.42 -20.98
CA PRO A 8 -10.89 -8.31 -20.43
C PRO A 8 -10.67 -7.24 -21.49
N TYR A 9 -10.72 -5.97 -21.07
CA TYR A 9 -10.38 -4.86 -21.95
C TYR A 9 -9.00 -5.11 -22.58
N ARG A 10 -8.87 -4.83 -23.88
CA ARG A 10 -7.62 -5.00 -24.61
C ARG A 10 -6.95 -3.64 -24.75
N LEU A 11 -5.76 -3.49 -24.15
CA LEU A 11 -5.03 -2.22 -24.23
C LEU A 11 -4.63 -1.93 -25.69
N PRO A 12 -4.84 -0.71 -26.24
CA PRO A 12 -4.65 -0.45 -27.67
C PRO A 12 -3.20 -0.57 -28.14
N ASN A 13 -3.02 -1.03 -29.39
CA ASN A 13 -1.72 -1.30 -30.03
C ASN A 13 -0.95 -0.06 -30.46
N SER A 14 -1.66 0.92 -31.02
CA SER A 14 -1.11 2.17 -31.53
C SER A 14 -1.47 3.31 -30.59
N GLN A 15 -0.68 4.39 -30.63
CA GLN A 15 -0.99 5.64 -29.95
C GLN A 15 -0.93 5.63 -28.42
N ILE A 16 -0.30 4.66 -27.76
CA ILE A 16 -0.06 4.75 -26.29
C ILE A 16 1.40 4.87 -25.91
N SER A 17 1.67 5.68 -24.88
CA SER A 17 2.96 5.73 -24.18
C SER A 17 2.77 5.22 -22.76
N ILE A 18 3.66 4.31 -22.35
CA ILE A 18 3.68 3.71 -21.01
C ILE A 18 4.95 4.17 -20.31
N LYS A 19 4.81 4.92 -19.22
CA LYS A 19 5.96 5.50 -18.49
C LYS A 19 5.91 5.09 -17.02
N VAL A 20 7.06 4.70 -16.47
CA VAL A 20 7.15 4.35 -15.04
C VAL A 20 6.77 5.56 -14.20
N LEU A 21 5.83 5.35 -13.27
CA LEU A 21 5.37 6.35 -12.32
C LEU A 21 5.87 6.05 -10.91
N ALA A 22 5.72 4.80 -10.46
CA ALA A 22 6.10 4.36 -9.13
C ALA A 22 6.47 2.88 -9.11
N GLU A 23 7.18 2.45 -8.07
CA GLU A 23 7.54 1.06 -7.89
C GLU A 23 7.39 0.62 -6.43
N GLY A 24 6.77 -0.55 -6.24
CA GLY A 24 6.69 -1.26 -4.97
C GLY A 24 7.55 -2.53 -4.96
N ALA A 25 7.46 -3.32 -3.88
CA ALA A 25 8.20 -4.57 -3.76
C ALA A 25 7.77 -5.63 -4.81
N ALA A 26 6.48 -5.67 -5.12
CA ALA A 26 5.85 -6.71 -5.93
C ALA A 26 5.34 -6.22 -7.29
N ASN A 27 5.23 -4.90 -7.50
CA ASN A 27 4.58 -4.32 -8.68
C ASN A 27 5.27 -3.03 -9.10
N VAL A 28 5.13 -2.68 -10.38
CA VAL A 28 5.49 -1.38 -10.94
C VAL A 28 4.22 -0.72 -11.48
N ILE A 29 4.06 0.57 -11.20
CA ILE A 29 2.94 1.39 -11.65
C ILE A 29 3.42 2.28 -12.78
N TYR A 30 2.65 2.32 -13.86
CA TYR A 30 2.92 3.07 -15.06
C TYR A 30 1.78 4.04 -15.35
N GLN A 31 2.14 5.23 -15.79
CA GLN A 31 1.22 6.14 -16.46
C GLN A 31 1.02 5.67 -17.89
N ILE A 32 -0.25 5.63 -18.34
CA ILE A 32 -0.61 5.43 -19.74
C ILE A 32 -1.07 6.78 -20.30
N THR A 33 -0.56 7.18 -21.45
CA THR A 33 -1.06 8.34 -22.19
C THR A 33 -1.37 7.94 -23.61
N VAL A 34 -2.53 8.36 -24.15
CA VAL A 34 -2.85 8.16 -25.56
C VAL A 34 -2.41 9.40 -26.35
N ASP A 35 -1.74 9.22 -27.49
CA ASP A 35 -1.31 10.28 -28.40
C ASP A 35 -2.45 10.66 -29.35
N PRO A 36 -2.99 11.89 -29.28
CA PRO A 36 -4.12 12.31 -30.12
C PRO A 36 -3.74 12.62 -31.58
N GLY A 37 -2.47 12.49 -31.98
CA GLY A 37 -1.88 13.06 -33.20
C GLY A 37 -2.02 12.30 -34.52
N SER A 38 -2.59 11.09 -34.55
CA SER A 38 -2.85 10.36 -35.82
C SER A 38 -4.36 10.23 -36.02
N ARG A 39 -4.97 11.07 -36.85
CA ARG A 39 -6.43 11.09 -37.04
C ARG A 39 -6.80 11.00 -38.51
N ASP A 40 -7.38 9.86 -38.90
CA ASP A 40 -8.41 9.79 -39.94
C ASP A 40 -9.79 9.82 -39.26
N ILE A 41 -10.79 10.44 -39.92
CA ILE A 41 -12.07 10.89 -39.33
C ILE A 41 -12.90 9.75 -38.69
N ALA A 42 -12.73 8.48 -39.11
CA ALA A 42 -13.40 7.33 -38.52
C ALA A 42 -12.67 6.72 -37.29
N GLU A 43 -11.34 6.90 -37.18
CA GLU A 43 -10.56 6.48 -36.00
C GLU A 43 -10.70 7.46 -34.82
N VAL A 44 -11.22 8.66 -35.10
CA VAL A 44 -11.42 9.71 -34.09
C VAL A 44 -12.37 9.24 -32.99
N ASP A 45 -13.55 8.71 -33.33
CA ASP A 45 -14.54 8.28 -32.34
C ASP A 45 -14.04 7.13 -31.46
N GLN A 46 -13.34 6.15 -32.05
CA GLN A 46 -12.76 5.03 -31.30
C GLN A 46 -11.60 5.49 -30.40
N GLY A 47 -10.71 6.35 -30.90
CA GLY A 47 -9.61 6.92 -30.12
C GLY A 47 -10.10 7.80 -28.97
N TYR A 48 -11.21 8.55 -29.16
CA TYR A 48 -11.86 9.32 -28.08
C TYR A 48 -12.46 8.41 -27.01
N GLN A 49 -13.12 7.31 -27.38
CA GLN A 49 -13.66 6.34 -26.43
C GLN A 49 -12.55 5.64 -25.62
N GLU A 50 -11.43 5.29 -26.26
CA GLU A 50 -10.27 4.71 -25.58
C GLU A 50 -9.59 5.70 -24.63
N LEU A 51 -9.43 6.96 -25.07
CA LEU A 51 -8.96 8.07 -24.25
C LEU A 51 -9.84 8.29 -23.02
N GLU A 52 -11.16 8.30 -23.21
CA GLU A 52 -12.13 8.48 -22.14
C GLU A 52 -12.10 7.30 -21.17
N TYR A 53 -12.03 6.05 -21.68
CA TYR A 53 -11.95 4.86 -20.84
C TYR A 53 -10.66 4.79 -20.04
N LEU A 54 -9.51 5.14 -20.63
CA LEU A 54 -8.21 5.14 -19.94
C LEU A 54 -8.00 6.37 -19.05
N SER A 55 -8.84 7.40 -19.19
CA SER A 55 -8.80 8.59 -18.35
C SER A 55 -8.96 8.23 -16.87
N GLY A 56 -8.04 8.73 -16.03
CA GLY A 56 -8.05 8.44 -14.60
C GLY A 56 -7.65 7.01 -14.24
N LYS A 57 -6.98 6.27 -15.15
CA LYS A 57 -6.42 4.94 -14.90
C LYS A 57 -4.90 4.91 -15.02
N LEU A 58 -4.27 4.06 -14.22
CA LEU A 58 -2.84 3.71 -14.29
C LEU A 58 -2.69 2.23 -14.62
N LEU A 59 -1.58 1.85 -15.25
CA LEU A 59 -1.26 0.45 -15.51
C LEU A 59 -0.36 -0.10 -14.40
N ARG A 60 -0.79 -1.17 -13.76
CA ARG A 60 -0.05 -1.90 -12.74
C ARG A 60 0.41 -3.24 -13.30
N LEU A 61 1.71 -3.47 -13.29
CA LEU A 61 2.33 -4.72 -13.76
C LEU A 61 3.09 -5.41 -12.64
N ARG A 62 2.97 -6.74 -12.60
CA ARG A 62 3.58 -7.60 -11.59
C ARG A 62 5.08 -7.76 -11.82
N LYS A 63 5.85 -7.73 -10.73
CA LYS A 63 7.27 -8.14 -10.72
C LYS A 63 7.42 -9.64 -10.58
N ASP A 64 8.48 -10.19 -11.18
CA ASP A 64 8.83 -11.60 -11.09
C ASP A 64 9.48 -11.90 -9.73
N VAL A 65 8.65 -12.01 -8.69
CA VAL A 65 9.07 -12.41 -7.36
C VAL A 65 8.33 -13.67 -6.92
N PRO A 66 8.99 -14.61 -6.19
CA PRO A 66 8.40 -15.90 -5.82
C PRO A 66 7.09 -15.82 -5.02
N THR A 67 6.82 -14.65 -4.43
CA THR A 67 5.69 -14.45 -3.52
C THR A 67 4.44 -13.86 -4.17
N THR A 68 4.43 -13.73 -5.50
CA THR A 68 3.32 -13.16 -6.27
C THR A 68 2.75 -14.19 -7.24
N ALA A 69 1.43 -14.23 -7.36
CA ALA A 69 0.70 -15.07 -8.31
C ALA A 69 0.55 -14.35 -9.66
N PRO A 70 0.25 -15.06 -10.77
CA PRO A 70 -0.15 -14.44 -12.04
C PRO A 70 -1.24 -13.38 -11.84
N THR A 71 -1.24 -12.36 -12.69
CA THR A 71 -2.09 -11.18 -12.53
C THR A 71 -3.58 -11.53 -12.58
N SER A 72 -3.97 -12.43 -13.48
CA SER A 72 -5.34 -12.98 -13.58
C SER A 72 -5.80 -13.64 -12.27
N ASP A 73 -4.94 -14.46 -11.67
CA ASP A 73 -5.26 -15.23 -10.47
C ASP A 73 -5.39 -14.30 -9.26
N SER A 74 -4.46 -13.35 -9.12
CA SER A 74 -4.50 -12.32 -8.08
C SER A 74 -5.76 -11.46 -8.19
N HIS A 75 -6.17 -11.09 -9.41
CA HIS A 75 -7.38 -10.32 -9.65
C HIS A 75 -8.64 -11.11 -9.32
N GLN A 76 -8.71 -12.38 -9.71
CA GLN A 76 -9.85 -13.25 -9.38
C GLN A 76 -10.01 -13.40 -7.85
N GLN A 77 -8.90 -13.54 -7.13
CA GLN A 77 -8.91 -13.57 -5.67
C GLN A 77 -9.36 -12.23 -5.06
N TRP A 78 -8.92 -11.12 -5.63
CA TRP A 78 -9.38 -9.79 -5.21
C TRP A 78 -10.88 -9.62 -5.41
N LEU A 79 -11.42 -10.02 -6.57
CA LEU A 79 -12.86 -9.99 -6.86
C LEU A 79 -13.66 -10.86 -5.89
N GLY A 80 -13.18 -12.07 -5.60
CA GLY A 80 -13.89 -13.02 -4.75
C GLY A 80 -13.81 -12.69 -3.25
N TYR A 81 -12.67 -12.19 -2.78
CA TYR A 81 -12.37 -12.13 -1.35
C TYR A 81 -12.27 -10.72 -0.78
N ILE A 82 -11.94 -9.71 -1.60
CA ILE A 82 -11.67 -8.36 -1.10
C ILE A 82 -12.70 -7.35 -1.57
N LEU A 83 -13.03 -7.33 -2.86
CA LEU A 83 -14.00 -6.39 -3.43
C LEU A 83 -15.34 -6.39 -2.66
N PRO A 84 -15.92 -7.53 -2.24
CA PRO A 84 -17.20 -7.54 -1.53
C PRO A 84 -17.16 -6.93 -0.12
N LEU A 85 -15.97 -6.69 0.44
CA LEU A 85 -15.82 -6.23 1.83
C LEU A 85 -16.04 -4.72 2.00
N PHE A 86 -15.93 -3.96 0.90
CA PHE A 86 -15.96 -2.49 0.88
C PHE A 86 -16.87 -1.97 -0.22
N LYS A 87 -17.28 -0.70 -0.12
CA LYS A 87 -17.95 -0.01 -1.22
C LYS A 87 -16.94 0.29 -2.34
N PRO A 88 -17.38 0.33 -3.62
CA PRO A 88 -16.47 0.61 -4.74
C PRO A 88 -15.66 1.91 -4.59
N GLU A 89 -16.27 2.96 -4.02
CA GLU A 89 -15.63 4.28 -3.85
C GLU A 89 -14.56 4.28 -2.74
N GLN A 90 -14.54 3.24 -1.90
CA GLN A 90 -13.54 3.07 -0.83
C GLN A 90 -12.29 2.31 -1.30
N LEU A 91 -12.29 1.81 -2.54
CA LEU A 91 -11.22 1.01 -3.10
C LEU A 91 -10.55 1.72 -4.28
N VAL A 92 -9.23 1.59 -4.38
CA VAL A 92 -8.55 1.73 -5.66
C VAL A 92 -9.03 0.57 -6.51
N ALA A 93 -9.94 0.86 -7.45
CA ALA A 93 -10.54 -0.15 -8.29
C ALA A 93 -9.46 -0.81 -9.15
N GLN A 94 -9.65 -2.09 -9.46
CA GLN A 94 -8.72 -2.87 -10.27
C GLN A 94 -9.49 -3.61 -11.36
N GLU A 95 -9.08 -3.40 -12.60
CA GLU A 95 -9.68 -4.02 -13.79
C GLU A 95 -8.62 -4.82 -14.53
N LEU A 96 -8.92 -6.07 -14.88
CA LEU A 96 -8.03 -6.90 -15.66
C LEU A 96 -7.94 -6.37 -17.09
N VAL A 97 -6.73 -6.19 -17.59
CA VAL A 97 -6.47 -5.74 -18.96
C VAL A 97 -5.56 -6.72 -19.67
N TYR A 98 -5.91 -7.08 -20.90
CA TYR A 98 -5.08 -7.93 -21.75
C TYR A 98 -4.00 -7.09 -22.46
N ILE A 99 -2.74 -7.46 -22.22
CA ILE A 99 -1.54 -6.78 -22.75
C ILE A 99 -0.64 -7.69 -23.58
N GLY A 100 -0.88 -9.02 -23.59
CA GLY A 100 0.01 -10.00 -24.23
C GLY A 100 0.29 -9.71 -25.70
N HIS A 101 -0.71 -9.19 -26.42
CA HIS A 101 -0.58 -8.80 -27.82
C HIS A 101 0.35 -7.60 -28.07
N LEU A 102 0.63 -6.77 -27.07
CA LEU A 102 1.51 -5.61 -27.20
C LEU A 102 3.00 -5.98 -27.10
N ASN A 103 3.31 -7.14 -26.50
CA ASN A 103 4.67 -7.56 -26.19
C ASN A 103 5.52 -6.45 -25.51
N VAL A 104 4.90 -5.68 -24.61
CA VAL A 104 5.54 -4.51 -23.96
C VAL A 104 6.53 -4.89 -22.86
N ILE A 105 6.37 -6.06 -22.24
CA ILE A 105 7.15 -6.48 -21.06
C ILE A 105 8.68 -6.45 -21.30
N PRO A 106 9.23 -6.98 -22.41
CA PRO A 106 10.68 -6.90 -22.68
C PRO A 106 11.20 -5.45 -22.80
N GLY A 107 10.42 -4.56 -23.44
CA GLY A 107 10.76 -3.14 -23.57
C GLY A 107 10.76 -2.44 -22.20
N LEU A 108 9.71 -2.63 -21.41
CA LEU A 108 9.61 -2.05 -20.07
C LEU A 108 10.71 -2.59 -19.13
N ASN A 109 11.08 -3.87 -19.25
CA ASN A 109 12.20 -4.43 -18.51
C ASN A 109 13.55 -3.86 -18.94
N THR A 110 13.72 -3.49 -20.21
CA THR A 110 14.90 -2.78 -20.69
C THR A 110 15.00 -1.41 -20.05
N ASP A 111 13.89 -0.69 -19.93
CA ASP A 111 13.85 0.60 -19.23
C ASP A 111 14.14 0.46 -17.72
N LEU A 112 13.57 -0.55 -17.05
CA LEU A 112 13.87 -0.82 -15.64
C LEU A 112 15.36 -1.09 -15.40
N ARG A 113 16.06 -1.77 -16.32
CA ARG A 113 17.51 -1.99 -16.22
C ARG A 113 18.32 -0.69 -16.35
N ARG A 114 17.84 0.26 -17.17
CA ARG A 114 18.47 1.59 -17.27
C ARG A 114 18.36 2.37 -15.96
N PHE A 115 17.27 2.18 -15.22
CA PHE A 115 17.08 2.82 -13.91
C PHE A 115 17.88 2.17 -12.78
N ASP A 116 18.34 0.92 -12.93
CA ASP A 116 19.25 0.27 -11.97
C ASP A 116 20.69 0.80 -12.07
N ASN A 117 21.12 1.20 -13.27
CA ASN A 117 22.49 1.65 -13.55
C ASN A 117 22.49 3.06 -14.14
N PRO A 118 22.32 4.11 -13.33
CA PRO A 118 22.19 5.47 -13.84
C PRO A 118 23.50 6.10 -14.37
N GLY A 119 24.61 5.36 -14.40
CA GLY A 119 25.88 5.80 -14.97
C GLY A 119 26.91 4.67 -15.03
N GLY A 120 27.27 4.24 -16.24
CA GLY A 120 28.39 3.33 -16.51
C GLY A 120 29.75 3.99 -16.31
N THR A 121 30.00 4.60 -15.15
CA THR A 121 31.34 5.03 -14.74
C THR A 121 31.55 4.64 -13.28
N SER A 122 32.32 3.58 -13.09
CA SER A 122 32.88 3.14 -11.82
C SER A 122 33.45 4.31 -11.02
N THR A 123 32.82 4.66 -9.91
CA THR A 123 33.51 5.00 -8.66
C THR A 123 32.57 4.65 -7.50
N SER A 124 33.12 3.94 -6.53
CA SER A 124 32.44 3.17 -5.48
C SER A 124 31.72 3.99 -4.40
N ASN A 125 31.34 5.25 -4.65
CA ASN A 125 30.72 6.13 -3.66
C ASN A 125 29.32 6.59 -4.10
N HIS A 126 28.36 5.67 -4.04
CA HIS A 126 26.93 5.88 -4.32
C HIS A 126 26.18 6.61 -3.18
N LEU A 127 26.61 7.82 -2.82
CA LEU A 127 25.90 8.67 -1.83
C LEU A 127 25.23 9.91 -2.44
N ALA A 128 25.37 10.14 -3.75
CA ALA A 128 24.65 11.24 -4.39
C ALA A 128 23.17 10.86 -4.58
N PRO A 129 22.21 11.62 -4.01
CA PRO A 129 20.82 11.45 -4.37
C PRO A 129 20.65 11.72 -5.87
N PRO A 130 19.75 10.98 -6.54
CA PRO A 130 19.51 11.19 -7.95
C PRO A 130 19.10 12.64 -8.27
N PRO A 131 19.43 13.16 -9.47
CA PRO A 131 18.99 14.49 -9.90
C PRO A 131 17.46 14.59 -9.84
N LYS A 132 16.97 15.74 -9.34
CA LYS A 132 15.54 16.04 -9.17
C LYS A 132 14.80 15.84 -10.51
N GLY A 133 13.73 15.04 -10.48
CA GLY A 133 12.82 14.85 -11.62
C GLY A 133 13.07 13.64 -12.51
N LYS A 134 14.03 12.75 -12.17
CA LYS A 134 14.22 11.47 -12.88
C LYS A 134 13.85 10.30 -11.96
N PHE A 135 13.23 9.26 -12.54
CA PHE A 135 12.91 8.02 -11.82
C PHE A 135 14.18 7.19 -11.64
N TYR A 136 14.40 6.68 -10.43
CA TYR A 136 15.51 5.78 -10.10
C TYR A 136 15.04 4.69 -9.14
N ARG A 137 15.63 3.51 -9.27
CA ARG A 137 15.26 2.36 -8.45
C ARG A 137 16.08 2.35 -7.17
N SER A 138 15.40 2.16 -6.05
CA SER A 138 16.10 1.99 -4.77
C SER A 138 16.89 0.69 -4.78
N ARG A 139 17.97 0.61 -4.00
CA ARG A 139 18.78 -0.63 -3.85
C ARG A 139 17.93 -1.86 -3.49
N ALA A 140 16.83 -1.66 -2.75
CA ALA A 140 15.91 -2.73 -2.35
C ALA A 140 14.98 -3.21 -3.49
N GLN A 141 14.85 -2.44 -4.57
CA GLN A 141 13.99 -2.73 -5.72
C GLN A 141 14.79 -3.17 -6.95
N SER A 142 16.06 -2.77 -7.05
CA SER A 142 16.97 -3.12 -8.13
C SER A 142 17.20 -4.61 -8.29
N GLY A 143 17.43 -5.05 -9.53
CA GLY A 143 17.70 -6.45 -9.86
C GLY A 143 16.46 -7.36 -9.95
N THR A 144 15.27 -6.85 -9.64
CA THR A 144 13.99 -7.56 -9.90
C THR A 144 13.27 -6.90 -11.08
N PHE A 145 12.60 -7.65 -11.94
CA PHE A 145 11.98 -7.11 -13.16
C PHE A 145 10.52 -7.56 -13.30
N LEU A 146 9.81 -7.10 -14.33
CA LEU A 146 8.44 -7.56 -14.60
C LEU A 146 8.42 -9.04 -14.98
N ALA A 147 7.41 -9.75 -14.50
CA ALA A 147 7.14 -11.13 -14.91
C ALA A 147 6.61 -11.18 -16.34
N LYS A 148 6.83 -12.33 -17.01
CA LYS A 148 6.11 -12.63 -18.25
C LYS A 148 4.65 -12.92 -17.89
N ASP A 149 3.78 -11.98 -18.21
CA ASP A 149 2.34 -12.05 -17.95
C ASP A 149 1.60 -11.44 -19.13
N ASP A 150 0.51 -12.09 -19.55
CA ASP A 150 -0.32 -11.61 -20.66
C ASP A 150 -1.33 -10.55 -20.19
N TYR A 151 -1.46 -10.39 -18.87
CA TYR A 151 -2.39 -9.45 -18.26
C TYR A 151 -1.67 -8.41 -17.39
N GLY A 152 -2.27 -7.23 -17.31
CA GLY A 152 -1.98 -6.21 -16.33
C GLY A 152 -3.26 -5.83 -15.57
N LEU A 153 -3.14 -4.83 -14.70
CA LEU A 153 -4.30 -4.21 -14.05
C LEU A 153 -4.38 -2.73 -14.40
N LEU A 154 -5.54 -2.28 -14.85
CA LEU A 154 -5.89 -0.88 -14.81
C LEU A 154 -6.38 -0.54 -13.41
N VAL A 155 -5.74 0.43 -12.77
CA VAL A 155 -6.08 0.87 -11.41
C VAL A 155 -6.50 2.32 -11.37
N THR A 156 -7.39 2.70 -10.45
CA THR A 156 -7.78 4.10 -10.26
C THR A 156 -6.57 4.99 -10.02
N ASP A 157 -6.44 6.06 -10.79
CA ASP A 157 -5.38 7.05 -10.62
C ASP A 157 -5.61 7.89 -9.36
N MET A 158 -4.83 7.60 -8.32
CA MET A 158 -4.79 8.36 -7.07
C MET A 158 -3.68 9.40 -7.02
N THR A 159 -3.05 9.76 -8.15
CA THR A 159 -2.04 10.84 -8.20
C THR A 159 -2.69 12.22 -7.99
N PRO A 160 -1.92 13.22 -7.52
CA PRO A 160 -2.44 14.58 -7.36
C PRO A 160 -2.75 15.24 -8.71
N ARG A 161 -3.96 15.79 -8.87
CA ARG A 161 -4.33 16.56 -10.06
C ARG A 161 -3.79 17.98 -9.96
N LYS A 162 -2.65 18.23 -10.61
CA LYS A 162 -1.94 19.53 -10.56
C LYS A 162 -2.81 20.72 -10.98
N SER A 163 -3.65 20.54 -12.00
CA SER A 163 -4.58 21.58 -12.48
C SER A 163 -5.58 22.04 -11.41
N LEU A 164 -5.90 21.16 -10.46
CA LEU A 164 -6.81 21.43 -9.35
C LEU A 164 -6.09 21.78 -8.04
N GLN A 165 -4.75 21.85 -8.07
CA GLN A 165 -3.90 22.11 -6.90
C GLN A 165 -4.14 21.11 -5.75
N GLU A 166 -4.40 19.85 -6.12
CA GLU A 166 -4.60 18.80 -5.14
C GLU A 166 -3.30 18.26 -4.59
N THR A 167 -3.37 17.75 -3.37
CA THR A 167 -2.30 16.97 -2.75
C THR A 167 -2.79 15.57 -2.43
N VAL A 168 -1.88 14.61 -2.37
CA VAL A 168 -2.18 13.23 -2.02
C VAL A 168 -1.21 12.79 -0.95
N VAL A 169 -1.75 12.17 0.10
CA VAL A 169 -0.96 11.44 1.09
C VAL A 169 -1.25 9.95 0.99
N GLU A 170 -0.19 9.15 1.03
CA GLU A 170 -0.26 7.70 1.13
C GLU A 170 0.33 7.27 2.47
N PHE A 171 -0.39 6.42 3.20
CA PHE A 171 0.18 5.73 4.35
C PHE A 171 -0.41 4.33 4.51
N LYS A 172 0.25 3.47 5.29
CA LYS A 172 -0.25 2.13 5.62
C LYS A 172 -0.88 2.13 7.02
N PRO A 173 -2.20 1.91 7.17
CA PRO A 173 -2.85 1.88 8.48
C PRO A 173 -2.35 0.75 9.40
N LYS A 174 -1.82 -0.34 8.84
CA LYS A 174 -1.33 -1.52 9.57
C LYS A 174 -2.44 -2.21 10.39
N TRP A 175 -2.10 -2.68 11.59
CA TRP A 175 -2.97 -3.46 12.47
C TRP A 175 -3.80 -2.52 13.34
N LEU A 176 -5.02 -2.23 12.90
CA LEU A 176 -5.96 -1.32 13.58
C LEU A 176 -6.65 -1.98 14.78
N SER A 177 -6.46 -3.28 14.98
CA SER A 177 -6.85 -4.00 16.19
C SER A 177 -5.63 -4.67 16.85
N PRO A 178 -5.64 -4.86 18.18
CA PRO A 178 -4.59 -5.62 18.86
C PRO A 178 -4.45 -7.05 18.33
N SER A 179 -3.25 -7.62 18.41
CA SER A 179 -3.05 -9.04 18.10
C SER A 179 -3.81 -9.91 19.10
N HIS A 180 -4.49 -10.95 18.63
CA HIS A 180 -5.10 -11.97 19.49
C HIS A 180 -4.07 -12.76 20.33
N GLU A 181 -2.80 -12.68 19.93
CA GLU A 181 -1.70 -13.44 20.53
C GLU A 181 -0.83 -12.56 21.43
N MET A 182 -1.21 -11.29 21.61
CA MET A 182 -0.49 -10.41 22.53
C MET A 182 -0.70 -10.88 24.00
N PRO A 183 0.34 -10.84 24.84
CA PRO A 183 0.19 -11.16 26.26
C PRO A 183 -0.75 -10.20 27.01
N PRO A 184 -1.37 -10.62 28.14
CA PRO A 184 -2.29 -9.77 28.91
C PRO A 184 -1.68 -8.45 29.43
N LYS A 185 -0.37 -8.43 29.69
CA LYS A 185 0.37 -7.24 30.16
C LYS A 185 0.98 -6.41 29.01
N ALA A 186 0.55 -6.63 27.78
CA ALA A 186 1.10 -5.92 26.63
C ALA A 186 0.83 -4.41 26.72
N ILE A 187 1.91 -3.63 26.59
CA ILE A 187 1.92 -2.17 26.57
C ILE A 187 2.17 -1.62 25.17
N ARG A 188 2.51 -2.49 24.23
CA ARG A 188 2.74 -2.21 22.81
C ARG A 188 1.72 -3.00 21.98
N CYS A 189 1.12 -2.40 20.96
CA CYS A 189 0.41 -3.19 19.94
C CYS A 189 1.43 -3.88 19.03
N ARG A 190 0.99 -4.82 18.18
CA ARG A 190 1.90 -5.58 17.29
C ARG A 190 2.80 -4.68 16.45
N THR A 191 2.25 -3.59 15.90
CA THR A 191 3.02 -2.66 15.07
C THR A 191 4.06 -1.90 15.92
N CYS A 192 3.71 -1.49 17.14
CA CYS A 192 4.66 -0.89 18.10
C CYS A 192 5.79 -1.86 18.46
N ALA A 193 5.43 -3.09 18.81
CA ALA A 193 6.37 -4.13 19.23
C ALA A 193 7.35 -4.46 18.09
N LEU A 194 6.85 -4.56 16.86
CA LEU A 194 7.69 -4.78 15.69
C LEU A 194 8.60 -3.59 15.38
N HIS A 195 8.11 -2.36 15.53
CA HIS A 195 8.96 -1.18 15.35
C HIS A 195 10.08 -1.15 16.39
N ALA A 196 9.76 -1.32 17.68
CA ALA A 196 10.74 -1.40 18.75
C ALA A 196 11.83 -2.45 18.45
N ARG A 197 11.42 -3.66 18.02
CA ARG A 197 12.36 -4.72 17.63
C ARG A 197 13.29 -4.28 16.48
N ARG A 198 12.74 -3.66 15.44
CA ARG A 198 13.53 -3.22 14.28
C ARG A 198 14.53 -2.13 14.64
N VAL A 199 14.14 -1.17 15.48
CA VAL A 199 15.03 -0.13 16.00
C VAL A 199 16.18 -0.76 16.76
N ALA A 200 15.89 -1.67 17.69
CA ALA A 200 16.88 -2.34 18.52
C ALA A 200 17.92 -3.13 17.70
N PHE A 201 17.51 -3.77 16.61
CA PHE A 201 18.39 -4.53 15.73
C PHE A 201 19.00 -3.70 14.58
N GLY A 202 18.74 -2.39 14.52
CA GLY A 202 19.23 -1.54 13.43
C GLY A 202 18.68 -1.92 12.05
N GLU A 203 17.53 -2.59 12.00
CA GLU A 203 16.83 -3.00 10.78
C GLU A 203 16.06 -1.85 10.13
N GLU A 204 15.99 -0.69 10.80
CA GLU A 204 15.38 0.51 10.22
C GLU A 204 16.25 1.08 9.10
N ARG A 205 15.60 1.44 8.00
CA ARG A 205 16.28 2.12 6.91
C ARG A 205 16.63 3.52 7.40
N LYS A 206 17.93 3.87 7.41
CA LYS A 206 18.47 5.19 7.80
C LYS A 206 17.90 6.42 7.05
N ASN A 207 16.95 6.22 6.12
CA ASN A 207 16.29 7.24 5.30
C ASN A 207 14.77 7.35 5.58
N THR A 208 14.23 6.62 6.54
CA THR A 208 12.94 6.94 7.16
C THR A 208 13.30 7.45 8.53
N ASP A 209 13.16 8.75 8.76
CA ASP A 209 13.49 9.37 10.05
C ASP A 209 13.01 8.47 11.19
N LEU A 210 13.83 8.38 12.24
CA LEU A 210 13.59 7.76 13.55
C LEU A 210 12.31 8.28 14.26
N GLN A 211 11.49 9.07 13.54
CA GLN A 211 10.25 9.74 13.93
C GLN A 211 9.02 9.25 13.13
N SER A 212 9.13 8.24 12.26
CA SER A 212 8.08 7.93 11.26
C SER A 212 7.13 6.76 11.59
N TYR A 213 7.21 6.21 12.80
CA TYR A 213 6.32 5.16 13.25
C TYR A 213 5.04 5.72 13.92
N LEU A 214 3.87 5.31 13.43
CA LEU A 214 2.56 5.68 13.99
C LEU A 214 1.94 4.47 14.72
N CYS A 215 1.41 4.66 15.94
CA CYS A 215 0.57 3.66 16.58
C CYS A 215 -0.77 3.51 15.85
N PRO A 216 -1.05 2.38 15.19
CA PRO A 216 -2.28 2.22 14.40
C PRO A 216 -3.55 2.32 15.22
N LEU A 217 -3.53 1.88 16.48
CA LEU A 217 -4.72 1.88 17.34
C LEU A 217 -5.22 3.30 17.61
N LYS A 218 -4.35 4.32 17.53
CA LYS A 218 -4.74 5.74 17.66
C LYS A 218 -5.69 6.20 16.54
N LEU A 219 -5.66 5.55 15.37
CA LEU A 219 -6.55 5.84 14.24
C LEU A 219 -7.98 5.37 14.45
N THR A 220 -8.21 4.48 15.42
CA THR A 220 -9.52 3.90 15.74
C THR A 220 -9.81 3.95 17.23
N ASP A 221 -9.17 4.88 17.95
CA ASP A 221 -9.39 5.10 19.38
C ASP A 221 -10.86 5.48 19.61
N ASP A 222 -11.49 4.87 20.60
CA ASP A 222 -12.89 5.07 20.98
C ASP A 222 -13.05 5.84 22.30
N ASP A 223 -11.95 6.22 22.96
CA ASP A 223 -11.99 7.03 24.18
C ASP A 223 -12.71 8.36 23.93
N PRO A 224 -13.81 8.66 24.65
CA PRO A 224 -14.64 9.83 24.37
C PRO A 224 -13.93 11.16 24.58
N GLN A 225 -12.88 11.20 25.42
CA GLN A 225 -12.14 12.42 25.76
C GLN A 225 -10.84 12.54 24.97
N LEU A 226 -10.15 11.42 24.74
CA LEU A 226 -8.80 11.41 24.17
C LEU A 226 -8.76 11.10 22.67
N LYS A 227 -9.80 10.53 22.07
CA LYS A 227 -9.76 10.07 20.67
C LYS A 227 -9.39 11.19 19.69
N PHE A 228 -9.93 12.39 19.87
CA PHE A 228 -9.68 13.47 18.91
C PHE A 228 -8.21 13.93 18.95
N ALA A 229 -7.63 14.05 20.15
CA ALA A 229 -6.20 14.35 20.30
C ALA A 229 -5.31 13.26 19.65
N ASN A 230 -5.76 12.00 19.63
CA ASN A 230 -5.06 10.92 18.92
C ASN A 230 -5.21 11.00 17.41
N TYR A 231 -6.39 11.40 16.91
CA TYR A 231 -6.59 11.63 15.49
C TYR A 231 -5.73 12.79 15.00
N GLU A 232 -5.65 13.89 15.76
CA GLU A 232 -4.75 15.02 15.47
C GLU A 232 -3.29 14.60 15.47
N ALA A 233 -2.85 13.83 16.49
CA ALA A 233 -1.49 13.32 16.55
C ALA A 233 -1.18 12.40 15.36
N SER A 234 -2.13 11.53 14.97
CA SER A 234 -1.98 10.63 13.84
C SER A 234 -1.94 11.39 12.52
N ALA A 235 -2.82 12.37 12.33
CA ALA A 235 -2.87 13.21 11.14
C ALA A 235 -1.61 14.10 11.02
N SER A 236 -1.13 14.66 12.14
CA SER A 236 0.14 15.40 12.23
C SER A 236 1.31 14.56 11.76
N HIS A 237 1.37 13.31 12.22
CA HIS A 237 2.37 12.33 11.80
C HIS A 237 2.29 12.00 10.31
N ILE A 238 1.09 11.66 9.82
CA ILE A 238 0.84 11.27 8.42
C ILE A 238 1.19 12.40 7.46
N LEU A 239 0.87 13.65 7.81
CA LEU A 239 1.10 14.81 6.96
C LEU A 239 2.46 15.47 7.15
N HIS A 240 3.24 15.06 8.16
CA HIS A 240 4.46 15.72 8.60
C HIS A 240 4.26 17.23 8.84
N LYS A 241 3.18 17.57 9.55
CA LYS A 241 2.76 18.95 9.85
C LYS A 241 2.38 19.10 11.32
N THR A 242 2.40 20.33 11.84
CA THR A 242 1.97 20.61 13.21
C THR A 242 0.47 20.40 13.39
N ARG A 243 0.04 20.15 14.63
CA ARG A 243 -1.37 19.84 14.95
C ARG A 243 -2.32 20.98 14.62
N GLU A 244 -1.83 22.21 14.69
CA GLU A 244 -2.60 23.43 14.44
C GLU A 244 -2.82 23.68 12.94
N SER A 245 -2.13 22.94 12.06
CA SER A 245 -2.28 23.15 10.62
C SER A 245 -3.69 22.77 10.13
N PRO A 246 -4.31 23.56 9.24
CA PRO A 246 -5.66 23.28 8.74
C PRO A 246 -5.79 21.89 8.07
N ALA A 247 -4.72 21.41 7.44
CA ALA A 247 -4.68 20.09 6.83
C ALA A 247 -4.76 18.96 7.88
N VAL A 248 -4.05 19.10 9.00
CA VAL A 248 -4.10 18.14 10.10
C VAL A 248 -5.49 18.12 10.74
N GLN A 249 -6.08 19.30 10.96
CA GLN A 249 -7.45 19.41 11.48
C GLN A 249 -8.47 18.78 10.55
N SER A 250 -8.36 19.02 9.22
CA SER A 250 -9.23 18.40 8.23
C SER A 250 -9.09 16.87 8.21
N LEU A 251 -7.86 16.35 8.23
CA LEU A 251 -7.63 14.91 8.24
C LEU A 251 -8.08 14.26 9.57
N ALA A 252 -7.85 14.89 10.72
CA ALA A 252 -8.31 14.39 12.01
C ALA A 252 -9.85 14.33 12.07
N LYS A 253 -10.53 15.36 11.55
CA LYS A 253 -11.99 15.37 11.37
C LYS A 253 -12.44 14.23 10.45
N TRP A 254 -11.77 14.04 9.31
CA TRP A 254 -12.09 12.93 8.40
C TRP A 254 -11.90 11.56 9.07
N ILE A 255 -10.81 11.35 9.83
CA ILE A 255 -10.58 10.11 10.59
C ILE A 255 -11.74 9.87 11.57
N HIS A 256 -12.23 10.93 12.21
CA HIS A 256 -13.34 10.84 13.17
C HIS A 256 -14.68 10.48 12.49
N GLU A 257 -15.00 11.12 11.37
CA GLU A 257 -16.33 11.07 10.74
C GLU A 257 -16.47 9.94 9.70
N ASN A 258 -15.37 9.54 9.06
CA ASN A 258 -15.40 8.55 7.99
C ASN A 258 -15.31 7.11 8.53
N PRO A 259 -16.24 6.21 8.19
CA PRO A 259 -16.27 4.87 8.75
C PRO A 259 -15.21 3.92 8.15
N LEU A 260 -14.43 4.32 7.15
CA LEU A 260 -13.53 3.44 6.41
C LEU A 260 -12.49 2.75 7.31
N LEU A 261 -11.82 3.50 8.20
CA LEU A 261 -10.81 2.94 9.10
C LEU A 261 -11.44 2.03 10.15
N LYS A 262 -12.63 2.39 10.66
CA LYS A 262 -13.38 1.54 11.59
C LYS A 262 -13.81 0.24 10.93
N ARG A 263 -14.35 0.30 9.71
CA ARG A 263 -14.70 -0.88 8.91
C ARG A 263 -13.48 -1.77 8.65
N LEU A 264 -12.34 -1.19 8.30
CA LEU A 264 -11.10 -1.93 8.12
C LEU A 264 -10.66 -2.64 9.42
N CYS A 265 -10.75 -1.96 10.57
CA CYS A 265 -10.48 -2.54 11.89
C CYS A 265 -11.42 -3.71 12.23
N ASP A 266 -12.71 -3.55 11.99
CA ASP A 266 -13.71 -4.59 12.25
C ASP A 266 -13.43 -5.84 11.39
N LEU A 267 -13.14 -5.65 10.10
CA LEU A 267 -12.78 -6.74 9.20
C LEU A 267 -11.46 -7.42 9.60
N GLN A 268 -10.44 -6.67 10.01
CA GLN A 268 -9.19 -7.24 10.51
C GLN A 268 -9.39 -8.13 11.75
N THR A 269 -10.39 -7.81 12.58
CA THR A 269 -10.76 -8.57 13.77
C THR A 269 -11.62 -9.78 13.42
N GLU A 270 -12.60 -9.60 12.53
CA GLU A 270 -13.52 -10.64 12.10
C GLU A 270 -12.81 -11.81 11.43
N TYR A 271 -11.83 -11.50 10.57
CA TYR A 271 -11.09 -12.47 9.76
C TYR A 271 -9.88 -13.10 10.47
N ASP A 272 -9.45 -12.60 11.63
CA ASP A 272 -8.36 -13.20 12.40
C ASP A 272 -8.76 -13.54 13.84
N ARG A 273 -9.69 -14.48 14.02
CA ARG A 273 -10.16 -14.85 15.36
C ARG A 273 -9.21 -15.76 16.15
N LYS A 274 -8.22 -16.36 15.47
CA LYS A 274 -7.40 -17.45 16.02
C LYS A 274 -5.91 -17.09 16.13
N GLY A 275 -5.43 -16.11 15.39
CA GLY A 275 -4.00 -15.84 15.28
C GLY A 275 -3.23 -16.90 14.48
N SER A 276 -1.91 -16.75 14.48
CA SER A 276 -0.95 -17.52 13.69
C SER A 276 -0.13 -18.55 14.48
N LEU A 277 -0.05 -18.46 15.81
CA LEU A 277 0.73 -19.37 16.64
C LEU A 277 0.02 -20.71 16.86
N LYS A 278 -1.29 -20.67 17.09
CA LYS A 278 -2.10 -21.87 17.45
C LYS A 278 -2.43 -22.79 16.28
N SER A 279 -2.26 -22.32 15.04
CA SER A 279 -2.61 -23.11 13.85
C SER A 279 -1.37 -23.78 13.23
N GLU A 280 -1.59 -24.86 12.47
CA GLU A 280 -0.52 -25.52 11.69
C GLU A 280 -0.34 -24.90 10.30
N LYS A 281 -1.41 -24.32 9.75
CA LYS A 281 -1.43 -23.67 8.43
C LYS A 281 -2.29 -22.41 8.45
N ALA A 282 -2.05 -21.51 7.50
CA ALA A 282 -2.92 -20.35 7.32
C ALA A 282 -4.32 -20.79 6.85
N SER A 283 -5.35 -20.30 7.52
CA SER A 283 -6.71 -20.37 7.00
C SER A 283 -6.91 -19.29 5.91
N HIS A 284 -7.99 -19.43 5.14
CA HIS A 284 -8.39 -18.39 4.20
C HIS A 284 -8.60 -17.05 4.91
N GLU A 285 -9.24 -17.09 6.07
CA GLU A 285 -9.58 -15.89 6.82
C GLU A 285 -8.33 -15.15 7.29
N LEU A 286 -7.32 -15.89 7.79
CA LEU A 286 -6.04 -15.28 8.14
C LEU A 286 -5.36 -14.63 6.93
N CYS A 287 -5.42 -15.26 5.75
CA CYS A 287 -4.90 -14.66 4.52
C CYS A 287 -5.61 -13.36 4.14
N VAL A 288 -6.94 -13.29 4.29
CA VAL A 288 -7.71 -12.04 4.13
C VAL A 288 -7.27 -11.01 5.17
N ALA A 289 -7.21 -11.36 6.45
CA ALA A 289 -6.77 -10.44 7.50
C ALA A 289 -5.37 -9.87 7.24
N MET A 290 -4.42 -10.72 6.82
CA MET A 290 -3.06 -10.31 6.46
C MET A 290 -3.01 -9.43 5.21
N THR A 291 -3.99 -9.56 4.31
CA THR A 291 -4.18 -8.64 3.18
C THR A 291 -4.62 -7.27 3.67
N LEU A 292 -5.65 -7.23 4.52
CA LEU A 292 -6.21 -6.00 5.10
C LEU A 292 -5.22 -5.25 6.00
N ARG A 293 -4.23 -5.94 6.59
CA ARG A 293 -3.18 -5.34 7.44
C ARG A 293 -2.02 -4.75 6.65
N ASP A 294 -1.90 -5.04 5.36
CA ASP A 294 -0.79 -4.61 4.50
C ASP A 294 -1.22 -3.72 3.32
N CYS A 295 -2.45 -3.22 3.36
CA CYS A 295 -2.96 -2.24 2.41
C CYS A 295 -2.35 -0.84 2.62
N SER A 296 -2.46 -0.01 1.59
CA SER A 296 -2.22 1.44 1.65
C SER A 296 -3.54 2.19 1.64
N LEU A 297 -3.61 3.34 2.32
CA LEU A 297 -4.70 4.29 2.23
C LEU A 297 -4.18 5.54 1.50
N TYR A 298 -4.82 5.87 0.39
CA TYR A 298 -4.56 7.08 -0.38
C TYR A 298 -5.63 8.10 -0.03
N ILE A 299 -5.22 9.30 0.38
CA ILE A 299 -6.12 10.41 0.71
C ILE A 299 -5.77 11.59 -0.17
N ARG A 300 -6.76 12.07 -0.94
CA ARG A 300 -6.65 13.23 -1.80
C ARG A 300 -7.30 14.43 -1.11
N MET A 301 -6.56 15.54 -1.08
CA MET A 301 -6.99 16.79 -0.48
C MET A 301 -7.04 17.88 -1.55
N ASP A 302 -8.08 18.72 -1.51
CA ASP A 302 -8.23 19.84 -2.43
C ASP A 302 -7.28 21.01 -2.09
N LYS A 303 -7.36 22.09 -2.88
CA LYS A 303 -6.58 23.32 -2.67
C LYS A 303 -6.86 24.00 -1.31
N ASN A 304 -8.00 23.72 -0.69
CA ASN A 304 -8.40 24.21 0.62
C ASN A 304 -8.09 23.20 1.73
N VAL A 305 -7.24 22.22 1.42
CA VAL A 305 -6.81 21.12 2.31
C VAL A 305 -7.97 20.33 2.90
N GLN A 306 -9.10 20.23 2.20
CA GLN A 306 -10.20 19.36 2.58
C GLN A 306 -10.01 17.97 1.97
N VAL A 307 -10.23 16.93 2.77
CA VAL A 307 -10.25 15.55 2.27
C VAL A 307 -11.46 15.38 1.35
N ILE A 308 -11.20 15.12 0.06
CA ILE A 308 -12.24 14.94 -0.96
C ILE A 308 -12.41 13.49 -1.38
N GLU A 309 -11.39 12.65 -1.17
CA GLU A 309 -11.42 11.26 -1.58
C GLU A 309 -10.42 10.43 -0.77
N ALA A 310 -10.82 9.21 -0.39
CA ALA A 310 -9.98 8.30 0.36
C ALA A 310 -10.23 6.85 -0.09
N ARG A 311 -9.17 6.15 -0.51
CA ARG A 311 -9.26 4.81 -1.10
C ARG A 311 -8.19 3.86 -0.57
N LEU A 312 -8.59 2.63 -0.27
CA LEU A 312 -7.67 1.54 0.05
C LEU A 312 -7.11 0.92 -1.23
N GLY A 313 -5.79 0.81 -1.33
CA GLY A 313 -5.06 0.10 -2.37
C GLY A 313 -4.12 -0.96 -1.79
N ASP A 314 -3.28 -1.57 -2.65
CA ASP A 314 -2.34 -2.65 -2.26
C ASP A 314 -3.00 -3.88 -1.62
N LEU A 315 -4.22 -4.20 -2.06
CA LEU A 315 -5.05 -5.26 -1.52
C LEU A 315 -4.89 -6.63 -2.23
N ASP A 316 -3.66 -6.98 -2.63
CA ASP A 316 -3.40 -8.32 -3.19
C ASP A 316 -3.58 -9.39 -2.12
N TYR A 317 -4.39 -10.41 -2.42
CA TYR A 317 -4.62 -11.53 -1.52
C TYR A 317 -3.29 -12.20 -1.12
N LYS A 318 -3.06 -12.32 0.19
CA LYS A 318 -1.81 -12.90 0.69
C LYS A 318 -1.88 -14.43 0.62
N SER A 319 -0.87 -15.04 -0.01
CA SER A 319 -0.76 -16.49 -0.10
C SER A 319 -0.44 -17.15 1.25
N ALA A 320 -1.06 -18.31 1.49
CA ALA A 320 -0.78 -19.18 2.63
C ALA A 320 0.69 -19.64 2.71
N SER A 321 1.45 -19.58 1.61
CA SER A 321 2.89 -19.89 1.64
C SER A 321 3.70 -18.95 2.54
N LYS A 322 3.17 -17.76 2.85
CA LYS A 322 3.79 -16.80 3.79
C LYS A 322 3.52 -17.12 5.26
N TYR A 323 2.71 -18.13 5.55
CA TYR A 323 2.28 -18.46 6.91
C TYR A 323 3.43 -18.65 7.90
N SER A 324 4.44 -19.42 7.51
CA SER A 324 5.61 -19.69 8.38
C SER A 324 6.33 -18.40 8.77
N SER A 325 6.41 -17.42 7.86
CA SER A 325 6.99 -16.10 8.13
C SER A 325 6.13 -15.30 9.11
N TRP A 326 4.80 -15.34 8.97
CA TRP A 326 3.90 -14.64 9.89
C TRP A 326 3.97 -15.24 11.30
N LYS A 327 3.87 -16.56 11.39
CA LYS A 327 3.96 -17.31 12.66
C LYS A 327 5.29 -17.06 13.36
N LYS A 328 6.41 -17.20 12.64
CA LYS A 328 7.75 -16.91 13.19
C LYS A 328 7.83 -15.48 13.74
N LYS A 329 7.33 -14.50 12.97
CA LYS A 329 7.39 -13.10 13.37
C LYS A 329 6.54 -12.82 14.61
N GLU A 330 5.37 -13.41 14.72
CA GLU A 330 4.54 -13.27 15.91
C GLU A 330 5.20 -13.92 17.13
N GLN A 331 5.77 -15.11 16.95
CA GLN A 331 6.47 -15.85 18.01
C GLN A 331 7.65 -15.04 18.55
N GLU A 332 8.47 -14.45 17.67
CA GLU A 332 9.57 -13.56 18.05
C GLU A 332 9.09 -12.36 18.88
N LEU A 333 7.96 -11.74 18.52
CA LEU A 333 7.42 -10.60 19.28
C LEU A 333 6.93 -10.99 20.68
N VAL A 334 6.39 -12.20 20.83
CA VAL A 334 5.92 -12.75 22.11
C VAL A 334 7.09 -13.20 22.98
N ASP A 335 7.93 -14.08 22.46
CA ASP A 335 8.99 -14.76 23.23
C ASP A 335 10.11 -13.81 23.64
N GLU A 336 10.43 -12.81 22.80
CA GLU A 336 11.47 -11.83 23.09
C GLU A 336 10.94 -10.65 23.93
N GLY A 337 9.67 -10.68 24.39
CA GLY A 337 9.12 -9.71 25.35
C GLY A 337 8.71 -8.34 24.78
N TRP A 338 8.73 -8.17 23.46
CA TRP A 338 8.52 -6.87 22.80
C TRP A 338 7.15 -6.24 23.07
N TYR A 339 6.11 -7.06 23.24
CA TYR A 339 4.77 -6.60 23.59
C TYR A 339 4.70 -5.95 24.97
N CYS A 340 5.41 -6.51 25.95
CA CYS A 340 5.36 -6.13 27.36
C CYS A 340 6.45 -5.13 27.75
N GLY A 341 7.32 -4.74 26.81
CA GLY A 341 8.52 -3.98 27.17
C GLY A 341 9.53 -4.81 27.96
N GLU A 342 9.50 -6.13 27.86
CA GLU A 342 10.34 -7.06 28.62
C GLU A 342 11.55 -7.54 27.79
N GLU A 343 11.81 -6.88 26.65
CA GLU A 343 13.03 -7.12 25.86
C GLU A 343 14.31 -6.96 26.71
N LYS A 344 15.38 -7.66 26.31
CA LYS A 344 16.67 -7.63 27.02
C LYS A 344 17.16 -6.19 27.21
N LYS A 345 17.86 -5.95 28.32
CA LYS A 345 18.32 -4.60 28.73
C LYS A 345 19.12 -3.86 27.64
N GLU A 346 19.95 -4.58 26.88
CA GLU A 346 20.73 -4.02 25.76
C GLU A 346 19.89 -3.56 24.56
N PHE A 347 18.65 -4.06 24.45
CA PHE A 347 17.73 -3.78 23.35
C PHE A 347 16.52 -2.93 23.77
N LYS A 348 16.49 -2.48 25.03
CA LYS A 348 15.35 -1.75 25.62
C LYS A 348 14.95 -0.54 24.78
N GLN A 349 13.67 -0.45 24.44
CA GLN A 349 13.10 0.68 23.69
C GLN A 349 12.12 1.49 24.55
N PRO A 350 11.89 2.78 24.24
CA PRO A 350 10.83 3.56 24.87
C PRO A 350 9.42 2.96 24.62
N VAL A 351 8.44 3.39 25.42
CA VAL A 351 7.10 2.80 25.53
C VAL A 351 5.97 3.83 25.35
N ASP A 352 6.31 5.11 25.30
CA ASP A 352 5.41 6.25 25.45
C ASP A 352 4.45 6.52 24.28
N GLU A 353 4.66 5.88 23.12
CA GLU A 353 3.88 6.22 21.93
C GLU A 353 2.67 5.31 21.66
N CYS A 354 2.59 4.14 22.29
CA CYS A 354 1.50 3.18 22.04
C CYS A 354 0.19 3.57 22.74
N LEU A 355 -0.95 3.36 22.10
CA LEU A 355 -2.25 3.50 22.77
C LEU A 355 -2.41 2.55 23.99
N LEU A 356 -1.84 1.34 23.94
CA LEU A 356 -1.96 0.35 25.01
C LEU A 356 -1.20 0.73 26.29
N SER A 357 -0.19 1.59 26.22
CA SER A 357 0.57 2.00 27.41
C SER A 357 -0.23 2.89 28.36
N ARG A 358 -1.39 3.42 27.91
CA ARG A 358 -2.36 4.13 28.78
C ARG A 358 -3.02 3.24 29.82
N LYS A 359 -3.04 1.92 29.59
CA LYS A 359 -3.78 0.98 30.45
C LYS A 359 -3.05 0.61 31.74
N ASN A 360 -1.95 1.29 32.07
CA ASN A 360 -1.15 1.06 33.28
C ASN A 360 -1.18 2.24 34.23
#